data_AF-A9WP80-F1
#
_entry.id   AF-A9WP80-F1
#
_cell.length_a   1.000
_cell.length_b   1.000
_cell.length_c   1.000
_cell.angle_alpha   90.00
_cell.angle_beta   90.00
_cell.angle_gamma   90.00
#
_symmetry.space_group_name_H-M   'P 1'
#
loop_
_entity.id
_entity.type
_entity.pdbx_description
1 polymer ?
#
loop_
_entity_poly.entity_id
_entity_poly.type
_entity_poly.pdbx_seq_one_letter_code
_entity_poly.pdbx_strand_id
1 'polypeptide(L)'
;MRDRENPAELFETLHGRGNIVLHPDEEAAFAAIAADAARSVRAGESVAVAAATNEQAKTLNEAIQAEMAATGRTRVAKYEVAGMDKIRLRHGDVIQVRKNDADLGVANRELYEVAKVRSDGSVNVREAGNSKAQNKRLPAEYVNENTHLGYASTVYGVQGTTVAHGSVYAGNGMDAAAAYVGLTRGRQANTLHMVATDAQDAQKQFVQMMATDRADRGLEKAGIAVEREIAGLDLYSSGQQHLPDQAAVAPEETIREQRREAEWARYYAEKEKYDQHKERCEASGLRSAGRWLDDLEAARARIYAAREELQQTIKTLQETSRAEALAEYEAAILPVREAKAHAEQAGVFSRKKAAAAFETAKKDFRTEIGEAVPVPLDEKTVRHVAERYAEQNTPIPRFLKEHPEVVEAEANIVELEKAEQGQTEAREYYSLGEEPKKP
;
A
#
# COMPACT_ATOMS: atom_id res chain seq x y z
N MET A 1 14.23 6.87 14.31
CA MET A 1 12.81 6.92 13.90
C MET A 1 11.95 5.89 14.62
N ARG A 2 12.38 4.62 14.72
CA ARG A 2 11.58 3.53 15.32
C ARG A 2 11.31 3.72 16.82
N ASP A 3 12.30 4.21 17.57
CA ASP A 3 12.20 4.33 19.04
C ASP A 3 11.57 5.66 19.49
N ARG A 4 11.32 6.60 18.57
CA ARG A 4 10.72 7.95 18.79
C ARG A 4 11.35 8.81 19.90
N GLU A 5 12.47 8.38 20.49
CA GLU A 5 13.22 9.17 21.46
C GLU A 5 13.84 10.42 20.80
N ASN A 6 13.64 11.57 21.44
CA ASN A 6 14.20 12.87 21.08
C ASN A 6 14.00 13.32 19.60
N PRO A 7 12.76 13.59 19.16
CA PRO A 7 12.45 13.93 17.77
C PRO A 7 13.12 15.23 17.27
N ALA A 8 13.48 16.15 18.17
CA ALA A 8 14.21 17.36 17.82
C ALA A 8 15.66 17.05 17.41
N GLU A 9 16.37 16.22 18.17
CA GLU A 9 17.73 15.77 17.80
C GLU A 9 17.75 14.93 16.52
N LEU A 10 16.70 14.12 16.32
CA LEU A 10 16.52 13.37 15.08
C LEU A 10 16.33 14.30 13.88
N PHE A 11 15.52 15.36 14.01
CA PHE A 11 15.36 16.38 12.97
C PHE A 11 16.71 17.01 12.60
N GLU A 12 17.48 17.48 13.59
CA GLU A 12 18.79 18.08 13.35
C GLU A 12 19.74 17.12 12.62
N THR A 13 19.74 15.85 13.02
CA THR A 13 20.57 14.82 12.38
C THR A 13 20.18 14.59 10.92
N LEU A 14 18.88 14.48 10.62
CA LEU A 14 18.38 14.21 9.28
C LEU A 14 18.50 15.44 8.37
N HIS A 15 18.21 16.63 8.90
CA HIS A 15 18.38 17.89 8.19
C HIS A 15 19.86 18.15 7.88
N GLY A 16 20.76 17.96 8.86
CA GLY A 16 22.20 18.10 8.67
C GLY A 16 22.82 17.11 7.67
N ARG A 17 22.19 15.94 7.47
CA ARG A 17 22.58 14.94 6.45
C ARG A 17 21.94 15.18 5.08
N GLY A 18 21.06 16.17 4.95
CA GLY A 18 20.32 16.45 3.72
C GLY A 18 19.16 15.47 3.44
N ASN A 19 18.76 14.67 4.44
CA ASN A 19 17.59 13.79 4.34
C ASN A 19 16.27 14.54 4.58
N ILE A 20 16.32 15.76 5.13
CA ILE A 20 15.18 16.68 5.19
C ILE A 20 15.52 17.89 4.32
N VAL A 21 14.63 18.21 3.37
CA VAL A 21 14.75 19.37 2.49
C VAL A 21 13.57 20.29 2.73
N LEU A 22 13.87 21.55 3.05
CA LEU A 22 12.88 22.57 3.32
C LEU A 22 12.56 23.35 2.04
N HIS A 23 11.28 23.67 1.87
CA HIS A 23 10.75 24.41 0.73
C HIS A 23 9.93 25.61 1.23
N PRO A 24 9.92 26.72 0.47
CA PRO A 24 9.16 27.93 0.85
C PRO A 24 7.64 27.72 0.76
N ASP A 25 7.18 26.87 -0.14
CA ASP A 25 5.77 26.54 -0.39
C ASP A 25 5.62 25.14 -1.00
N GLU A 26 4.37 24.68 -1.11
CA GLU A 26 4.04 23.35 -1.67
C GLU A 26 4.39 23.23 -3.15
N GLU A 27 4.26 24.32 -3.92
CA GLU A 27 4.57 24.33 -5.35
C GLU A 27 6.06 24.08 -5.58
N ALA A 28 6.93 24.78 -4.83
CA ALA A 28 8.37 24.57 -4.85
C ALA A 28 8.76 23.15 -4.40
N ALA A 29 8.09 22.62 -3.38
CA ALA A 29 8.31 21.25 -2.92
C ALA A 29 7.99 20.23 -4.03
N PHE A 30 6.83 20.36 -4.69
CA PHE A 30 6.40 19.46 -5.75
C PHE A 30 7.29 19.58 -6.99
N ALA A 31 7.69 20.79 -7.37
CA ALA A 31 8.63 21.00 -8.46
C ALA A 31 9.99 20.33 -8.17
N ALA A 32 10.51 20.47 -6.95
CA ALA A 32 11.76 19.83 -6.54
C ALA A 32 11.65 18.30 -6.56
N ILE A 33 10.58 17.73 -5.99
CA ILE A 33 10.33 16.28 -6.01
C ILE A 33 10.23 15.76 -7.45
N ALA A 34 9.52 16.48 -8.32
CA ALA A 34 9.35 16.11 -9.72
C ALA A 34 10.68 16.12 -10.49
N ALA A 35 11.49 17.17 -10.29
CA ALA A 35 12.81 17.27 -10.89
C ALA A 35 13.76 16.15 -10.42
N ASP A 36 13.75 15.84 -9.12
CA ASP A 36 14.55 14.77 -8.52
C ASP A 36 14.13 13.40 -9.08
N ALA A 37 12.82 13.12 -9.12
CA ALA A 37 12.30 11.89 -9.70
C ALA A 37 12.70 11.73 -11.17
N ALA A 38 12.58 12.80 -11.98
CA ALA A 38 13.00 12.78 -13.37
C ALA A 38 14.52 12.62 -13.55
N ARG A 39 15.35 13.15 -12.64
CA ARG A 39 16.80 12.91 -12.66
C ARG A 39 17.14 11.45 -12.38
N SER A 40 16.61 10.86 -11.32
CA SER A 40 16.88 9.46 -10.98
C SER A 40 16.38 8.48 -12.06
N VAL A 41 15.20 8.72 -12.63
CA VAL A 41 14.71 7.88 -13.75
C VAL A 41 15.62 8.00 -14.98
N ARG A 42 16.16 9.19 -15.28
CA ARG A 42 17.16 9.36 -16.35
C ARG A 42 18.47 8.63 -16.07
N ALA A 43 18.85 8.53 -14.80
CA ALA A 43 20.00 7.74 -14.36
C ALA A 43 19.73 6.21 -14.38
N GLY A 44 18.50 5.78 -14.69
CA GLY A 44 18.11 4.37 -14.69
C GLY A 44 17.76 3.84 -13.29
N GLU A 45 17.55 4.73 -12.32
CA GLU A 45 17.22 4.40 -10.94
C GLU A 45 15.70 4.40 -10.72
N SER A 46 15.24 3.59 -9.77
CA SER A 46 13.83 3.55 -9.37
C SER A 46 13.56 4.53 -8.24
N VAL A 47 12.43 5.24 -8.32
CA VAL A 47 11.99 6.23 -7.34
C VAL A 47 10.58 5.88 -6.87
N ALA A 48 10.35 5.98 -5.56
CA ALA A 48 9.01 5.96 -4.98
C ALA A 48 8.73 7.32 -4.36
N VAL A 49 7.67 7.97 -4.84
CA VAL A 49 7.19 9.24 -4.27
C VAL A 49 5.94 8.96 -3.43
N ALA A 50 5.93 9.44 -2.20
CA ALA A 50 4.83 9.25 -1.28
C ALA A 50 4.30 10.57 -0.70
N ALA A 51 2.99 10.66 -0.52
CA ALA A 51 2.31 11.78 0.11
C ALA A 51 1.26 11.30 1.13
N ALA A 52 0.71 12.23 1.93
CA ALA A 52 -0.27 11.91 2.94
C ALA A 52 -1.68 11.70 2.36
N THR A 53 -2.07 12.51 1.37
CA THR A 53 -3.42 12.48 0.79
C THR A 53 -3.42 12.07 -0.68
N ASN A 54 -4.57 11.59 -1.15
CA ASN A 54 -4.77 11.28 -2.57
C ASN A 54 -4.69 12.54 -3.44
N GLU A 55 -5.14 13.69 -2.94
CA GLU A 55 -5.07 14.97 -3.65
C GLU A 55 -3.61 15.40 -3.85
N GLN A 56 -2.78 15.36 -2.80
CA GLN A 56 -1.34 15.63 -2.91
C GLN A 56 -0.65 14.65 -3.86
N ALA A 57 -0.97 13.35 -3.75
CA ALA A 57 -0.42 12.34 -4.66
C ALA A 57 -0.83 12.62 -6.13
N LYS A 58 -2.06 13.09 -6.37
CA LYS A 58 -2.51 13.49 -7.71
C LYS A 58 -1.69 14.67 -8.24
N THR A 59 -1.54 15.74 -7.46
CA THR A 59 -0.77 16.93 -7.88
C THR A 59 0.70 16.59 -8.12
N LEU A 60 1.30 15.75 -7.29
CA LEU A 60 2.65 15.22 -7.50
C LEU A 60 2.75 14.39 -8.78
N ASN A 61 1.76 13.54 -9.07
CA ASN A 61 1.73 12.78 -10.32
C ASN A 61 1.70 13.70 -11.55
N GLU A 62 0.91 14.77 -11.52
CA GLU A 62 0.87 15.79 -12.59
C GLU A 62 2.21 16.50 -12.75
N ALA A 63 2.82 16.94 -11.64
CA ALA A 63 4.13 17.59 -11.65
C ALA A 63 5.24 16.66 -12.18
N ILE A 64 5.29 15.41 -11.71
CA ILE A 64 6.26 14.42 -12.18
C ILE A 64 6.04 14.12 -13.67
N GLN A 65 4.79 13.94 -14.12
CA GLN A 65 4.50 13.71 -15.53
C GLN A 65 4.96 14.89 -16.41
N ALA A 66 4.75 16.13 -15.95
CA ALA A 66 5.21 17.33 -16.63
C ALA A 66 6.75 17.37 -16.76
N GLU A 67 7.47 17.05 -15.69
CA GLU A 67 8.93 16.95 -15.71
C GLU A 67 9.45 15.80 -16.59
N MET A 68 8.80 14.63 -16.55
CA MET A 68 9.12 13.53 -17.46
C MET A 68 8.91 13.90 -18.93
N ALA A 69 7.90 14.73 -19.22
CA ALA A 69 7.66 15.25 -20.56
C ALA A 69 8.71 16.28 -20.97
N ALA A 70 9.04 17.23 -20.09
CA ALA A 70 10.04 18.27 -20.34
C ALA A 70 11.43 17.67 -20.59
N THR A 71 11.75 16.57 -19.91
CA THR A 71 13.02 15.84 -20.05
C THR A 71 13.02 14.82 -21.19
N GLY A 72 11.92 14.70 -21.94
CA GLY A 72 11.78 13.82 -23.11
C GLY A 72 11.61 12.34 -22.78
N ARG A 73 11.43 11.97 -21.50
CA ARG A 73 11.20 10.58 -21.07
C ARG A 73 9.83 10.07 -21.49
N THR A 74 8.83 10.95 -21.51
CA THR A 74 7.47 10.66 -22.00
C THR A 74 7.15 11.49 -23.24
N ARG A 75 6.27 10.98 -24.09
CA ARG A 75 5.87 11.63 -25.35
C ARG A 75 4.36 11.69 -25.45
N VAL A 76 3.84 12.76 -26.06
CA VAL A 76 2.40 12.89 -26.32
C VAL A 76 1.90 11.64 -27.05
N ALA A 77 0.84 11.04 -26.53
CA ALA A 77 0.21 9.89 -27.16
C ALA A 77 -0.54 10.32 -28.43
N LYS A 78 -0.64 9.41 -29.42
CA LYS A 78 -1.35 9.71 -30.68
C LYS A 78 -2.86 9.93 -30.47
N TYR A 79 -3.44 9.26 -29.48
CA TYR A 79 -4.84 9.35 -29.12
C TYR A 79 -4.94 9.68 -27.62
N GLU A 80 -5.96 10.43 -27.25
CA GLU A 80 -6.18 10.84 -25.87
C GLU A 80 -6.91 9.75 -25.10
N VAL A 81 -6.39 9.45 -23.91
CA VAL A 81 -7.03 8.62 -22.90
C VAL A 81 -6.57 9.16 -21.55
N ALA A 82 -7.43 9.10 -20.55
CA ALA A 82 -7.12 9.50 -19.20
C ALA A 82 -7.50 8.38 -18.23
N GLY A 83 -6.82 8.32 -17.10
CA GLY A 83 -7.21 7.49 -15.98
C GLY A 83 -8.40 8.07 -15.22
N MET A 84 -8.71 7.47 -14.08
CA MET A 84 -9.76 7.90 -13.17
C MET A 84 -9.44 9.24 -12.49
N ASP A 85 -8.15 9.55 -12.36
CA ASP A 85 -7.62 10.83 -11.91
C ASP A 85 -7.84 11.97 -12.93
N LYS A 86 -8.35 11.65 -14.12
CA LYS A 86 -8.57 12.55 -15.26
C LYS A 86 -7.29 13.17 -15.82
N ILE A 87 -6.13 12.58 -15.51
CA ILE A 87 -4.85 12.99 -16.08
C ILE A 87 -4.65 12.28 -17.42
N ARG A 88 -4.30 13.03 -18.46
CA ARG A 88 -4.08 12.47 -19.81
C ARG A 88 -2.82 11.61 -19.82
N LEU A 89 -2.94 10.37 -20.28
CA LEU A 89 -1.82 9.45 -20.39
C LEU A 89 -0.95 9.76 -21.60
N ARG A 90 0.36 9.60 -21.43
CA ARG A 90 1.41 9.80 -22.42
C ARG A 90 2.11 8.47 -22.69
N HIS A 91 2.77 8.37 -23.84
CA HIS A 91 3.64 7.24 -24.11
C HIS A 91 4.83 7.26 -23.14
N GLY A 92 5.08 6.13 -22.46
CA GLY A 92 6.11 5.97 -21.45
C GLY A 92 5.67 6.35 -20.04
N ASP A 93 4.41 6.74 -19.84
CA ASP A 93 3.89 7.00 -18.50
C ASP A 93 3.85 5.73 -17.66
N VAL A 94 4.01 5.87 -16.35
CA VAL A 94 3.75 4.78 -15.40
C VAL A 94 2.35 4.99 -14.84
N ILE A 95 1.51 3.96 -14.95
CA ILE A 95 0.17 3.90 -14.36
C ILE A 95 0.11 2.82 -13.30
N GLN A 96 -0.77 3.01 -12.32
CA GLN A 96 -1.11 2.00 -11.33
C GLN A 96 -2.54 1.51 -11.55
N VAL A 97 -2.72 0.19 -11.50
CA VAL A 97 -4.03 -0.45 -11.55
C VAL A 97 -4.73 -0.39 -10.18
N ARG A 98 -6.05 -0.16 -10.16
CA ARG A 98 -6.85 0.02 -8.93
C ARG A 98 -7.91 -1.05 -8.68
N LYS A 99 -8.10 -1.97 -9.62
CA LYS A 99 -9.09 -3.05 -9.53
C LYS A 99 -8.51 -4.32 -10.11
N ASN A 100 -8.64 -5.44 -9.42
CA ASN A 100 -8.25 -6.73 -9.99
C ASN A 100 -9.13 -7.05 -11.21
N ASP A 101 -8.52 -7.60 -12.25
CA ASP A 101 -9.25 -8.18 -13.38
C ASP A 101 -8.47 -9.41 -13.88
N ALA A 102 -9.07 -10.58 -13.68
CA ALA A 102 -8.43 -11.86 -13.97
C ALA A 102 -8.31 -12.12 -15.48
N ASP A 103 -9.26 -11.64 -16.28
CA ASP A 103 -9.28 -11.83 -17.73
C ASP A 103 -8.22 -10.96 -18.41
N LEU A 104 -7.97 -9.77 -17.86
CA LEU A 104 -6.87 -8.91 -18.25
C LEU A 104 -5.53 -9.31 -17.60
N GLY A 105 -5.58 -10.20 -16.61
CA GLY A 105 -4.43 -10.68 -15.84
C GLY A 105 -3.74 -9.56 -15.07
N VAL A 106 -4.48 -8.59 -14.55
CA VAL A 106 -3.94 -7.44 -13.80
C VAL A 106 -4.36 -7.50 -12.34
N ALA A 107 -3.42 -7.22 -11.44
CA ALA A 107 -3.70 -7.11 -10.02
C ALA A 107 -3.69 -5.64 -9.55
N ASN A 108 -4.50 -5.38 -8.54
CA ASN A 108 -4.61 -4.10 -7.87
C ASN A 108 -3.24 -3.69 -7.31
N ARG A 109 -2.90 -2.42 -7.48
CA ARG A 109 -1.63 -1.75 -7.13
C ARG A 109 -0.42 -2.10 -8.00
N GLU A 110 -0.54 -2.99 -8.98
CA GLU A 110 0.54 -3.23 -9.94
C GLU A 110 0.82 -1.99 -10.80
N LEU A 111 2.10 -1.81 -11.13
CA LEU A 111 2.60 -0.70 -11.94
C LEU A 111 2.89 -1.16 -13.36
N TYR A 112 2.46 -0.34 -14.31
CA TYR A 112 2.58 -0.61 -15.73
C TYR A 112 3.09 0.62 -16.49
N GLU A 113 4.03 0.43 -17.42
CA GLU A 113 4.45 1.47 -18.37
C GLU A 113 3.54 1.46 -19.61
N VAL A 114 3.03 2.64 -19.99
CA VAL A 114 2.21 2.86 -21.17
C VAL A 114 3.07 2.74 -22.44
N ALA A 115 2.91 1.63 -23.16
CA ALA A 115 3.63 1.38 -24.41
C ALA A 115 2.94 2.01 -25.62
N LYS A 116 1.61 2.06 -25.67
CA LYS A 116 0.86 2.67 -26.78
C LYS A 116 -0.60 2.91 -26.44
N VAL A 117 -1.10 4.12 -26.71
CA VAL A 117 -2.54 4.39 -26.76
C VAL A 117 -3.07 4.14 -28.18
N ARG A 118 -4.20 3.44 -28.29
CA ARG A 118 -4.83 3.05 -29.56
C ARG A 118 -6.03 3.94 -29.89
N SER A 119 -6.51 3.87 -31.13
CA SER A 119 -7.59 4.72 -31.64
C SER A 119 -8.95 4.46 -30.97
N ASP A 120 -9.13 3.28 -30.39
CA ASP A 120 -10.33 2.88 -29.65
C ASP A 120 -10.21 3.20 -28.15
N GLY A 121 -9.19 3.97 -27.74
CA GLY A 121 -8.91 4.31 -26.35
C GLY A 121 -8.25 3.20 -25.53
N SER A 122 -8.10 1.98 -26.08
CA SER A 122 -7.39 0.91 -25.38
C SER A 122 -5.89 1.20 -25.28
N VAL A 123 -5.27 0.76 -24.19
CA VAL A 123 -3.87 1.04 -23.87
C VAL A 123 -3.08 -0.25 -23.80
N ASN A 124 -2.04 -0.34 -24.64
CA ASN A 124 -1.04 -1.38 -24.50
C ASN A 124 -0.06 -0.95 -23.41
N VAL A 125 0.15 -1.81 -22.43
CA VAL A 125 1.02 -1.59 -21.28
C VAL A 125 2.02 -2.72 -21.10
N ARG A 126 3.10 -2.47 -20.38
CA ARG A 126 4.10 -3.47 -19.96
C ARG A 126 4.31 -3.34 -18.46
N GLU A 127 4.65 -4.41 -17.78
CA GLU A 127 5.01 -4.33 -16.36
C GLU A 127 6.17 -3.34 -16.17
N ALA A 128 6.01 -2.39 -15.24
CA ALA A 128 7.00 -1.35 -15.02
C ALA A 128 8.29 -1.94 -14.46
N GLY A 129 9.45 -1.48 -14.97
CA GLY A 129 10.76 -2.00 -14.55
C GLY A 129 11.15 -3.36 -15.14
N ASN A 130 10.24 -4.03 -15.87
CA ASN A 130 10.51 -5.30 -16.54
C ASN A 130 10.46 -5.12 -18.06
N SER A 131 11.60 -4.78 -18.67
CA SER A 131 11.72 -4.53 -20.12
C SER A 131 11.43 -5.77 -20.98
N LYS A 132 11.43 -6.97 -20.39
CA LYS A 132 11.13 -8.24 -21.05
C LYS A 132 9.67 -8.66 -20.92
N ALA A 133 8.86 -7.95 -20.12
CA ALA A 133 7.46 -8.27 -19.92
C ALA A 133 6.66 -8.17 -21.23
N GLN A 134 5.73 -9.11 -21.41
CA GLN A 134 4.81 -9.08 -22.55
C GLN A 134 3.85 -7.91 -22.45
N ASN A 135 3.44 -7.38 -23.60
CA ASN A 135 2.42 -6.33 -23.64
C ASN A 135 1.07 -6.88 -23.20
N LYS A 136 0.42 -6.21 -22.25
CA LYS A 136 -1.00 -6.39 -21.94
C LYS A 136 -1.80 -5.29 -22.61
N ARG A 137 -3.05 -5.58 -22.98
CA ARG A 137 -3.96 -4.58 -23.55
C ARG A 137 -5.10 -4.33 -22.57
N LEU A 138 -5.18 -3.11 -22.08
CA LEU A 138 -6.25 -2.65 -21.21
C LEU A 138 -7.34 -1.97 -22.05
N PRO A 139 -8.62 -2.37 -21.94
CA PRO A 139 -9.74 -1.67 -22.57
C PRO A 139 -9.85 -0.21 -22.10
N ALA A 140 -10.42 0.66 -22.94
CA ALA A 140 -10.53 2.09 -22.65
C ALA A 140 -11.32 2.37 -21.36
N GLU A 141 -12.44 1.67 -21.18
CA GLU A 141 -13.30 1.75 -19.99
C GLU A 141 -12.53 1.36 -18.72
N TYR A 142 -11.80 0.24 -18.79
CA TYR A 142 -10.96 -0.20 -17.69
C TYR A 142 -9.88 0.83 -17.31
N VAL A 143 -9.22 1.42 -18.31
CA VAL A 143 -8.23 2.49 -18.09
C VAL A 143 -8.88 3.71 -17.43
N ASN A 144 -10.04 4.16 -17.93
CA ASN A 144 -10.71 5.36 -17.42
C ASN A 144 -11.18 5.20 -15.97
N GLU A 145 -11.64 4.01 -15.59
CA GLU A 145 -12.27 3.80 -14.29
C GLU A 145 -11.32 3.22 -13.25
N ASN A 146 -10.31 2.46 -13.67
CA ASN A 146 -9.52 1.61 -12.77
C ASN A 146 -8.02 1.82 -12.88
N THR A 147 -7.57 2.93 -13.49
CA THR A 147 -6.15 3.29 -13.51
C THR A 147 -5.95 4.76 -13.15
N HIS A 148 -4.80 5.08 -12.56
CA HIS A 148 -4.34 6.44 -12.32
C HIS A 148 -2.82 6.49 -12.52
N LEU A 149 -2.23 7.67 -12.64
CA LEU A 149 -0.76 7.78 -12.70
C LEU A 149 -0.11 7.16 -11.46
N GLY A 150 1.01 6.48 -11.70
CA GLY A 150 1.71 5.65 -10.71
C GLY A 150 3.08 6.19 -10.30
N TYR A 151 3.38 7.47 -10.52
CA TYR A 151 4.65 8.07 -10.12
C TYR A 151 4.70 8.38 -8.62
N ALA A 152 3.58 8.85 -8.09
CA ALA A 152 3.38 9.12 -6.68
C ALA A 152 2.14 8.36 -6.17
N SER A 153 2.17 7.98 -4.90
CA SER A 153 1.02 7.37 -4.24
C SER A 153 0.94 7.82 -2.78
N THR A 154 -0.14 7.45 -2.10
CA THR A 154 -0.16 7.62 -0.64
C THR A 154 0.82 6.63 0.00
N VAL A 155 1.37 6.94 1.17
CA VAL A 155 2.34 6.05 1.85
C VAL A 155 1.81 4.60 1.97
N TYR A 156 0.52 4.44 2.24
CA TYR A 156 -0.13 3.13 2.36
C TYR A 156 -0.42 2.45 1.01
N GLY A 157 -0.32 3.19 -0.10
CA GLY A 157 -0.43 2.68 -1.47
C GLY A 157 0.87 2.07 -2.01
N VAL A 158 2.02 2.38 -1.40
CA VAL A 158 3.32 1.78 -1.74
C VAL A 158 3.43 0.42 -1.05
N GLN A 159 3.14 -0.68 -1.74
CA GLN A 159 3.25 -2.03 -1.16
C GLN A 159 4.39 -2.82 -1.81
N GLY A 160 5.28 -3.37 -0.98
CA GLY A 160 6.12 -4.53 -1.33
C GLY A 160 7.40 -4.31 -2.16
N THR A 161 7.60 -3.17 -2.81
CA THR A 161 8.79 -2.97 -3.66
C THR A 161 9.78 -1.98 -3.05
N THR A 162 11.03 -2.41 -2.84
CA THR A 162 12.13 -1.52 -2.46
C THR A 162 12.71 -0.85 -3.71
N VAL A 163 12.79 0.47 -3.67
CA VAL A 163 13.31 1.31 -4.77
C VAL A 163 14.73 1.81 -4.45
N ALA A 164 15.41 2.42 -5.41
CA ALA A 164 16.70 3.06 -5.15
C ALA A 164 16.52 4.31 -4.25
N HIS A 165 15.55 5.17 -4.59
CA HIS A 165 15.30 6.43 -3.89
C HIS A 165 13.86 6.54 -3.38
N GLY A 166 13.68 6.86 -2.10
CA GLY A 166 12.39 7.24 -1.53
C GLY A 166 12.28 8.75 -1.37
N SER A 167 11.20 9.35 -1.86
CA SER A 167 10.88 10.77 -1.63
C SER A 167 9.51 10.88 -0.98
N VAL A 168 9.44 11.63 0.13
CA VAL A 168 8.23 11.76 0.93
C VAL A 168 7.90 13.24 1.07
N TYR A 169 6.70 13.64 0.68
CA TYR A 169 6.18 14.97 1.00
C TYR A 169 5.45 14.95 2.34
N ALA A 170 6.00 15.67 3.33
CA ALA A 170 5.40 15.87 4.64
C ALA A 170 4.51 17.12 4.62
N GLY A 171 3.33 16.98 4.01
CA GLY A 171 2.27 17.98 4.08
C GLY A 171 1.27 17.71 5.20
N ASN A 172 0.26 18.58 5.31
CA ASN A 172 -0.90 18.35 6.18
C ASN A 172 -1.53 16.98 5.86
N GLY A 173 -1.68 16.16 6.89
CA GLY A 173 -2.19 14.78 6.80
C GLY A 173 -1.17 13.72 7.18
N MET A 174 0.13 14.04 7.16
CA MET A 174 1.19 13.07 7.43
C MET A 174 1.33 12.78 8.92
N ASP A 175 1.50 11.49 9.27
CA ASP A 175 1.80 11.03 10.63
C ASP A 175 3.19 10.37 10.70
N ALA A 176 3.67 10.12 11.91
CA ALA A 176 4.97 9.52 12.16
C ALA A 176 5.15 8.16 11.47
N ALA A 177 4.10 7.33 11.45
CA ALA A 177 4.14 6.00 10.88
C ALA A 177 4.21 6.05 9.34
N ALA A 178 3.46 6.97 8.74
CA ALA A 178 3.45 7.21 7.31
C ALA A 178 4.79 7.82 6.85
N ALA A 179 5.34 8.79 7.60
CA ALA A 179 6.68 9.30 7.33
C ALA A 179 7.74 8.18 7.41
N TYR A 180 7.69 7.34 8.46
CA TYR A 180 8.62 6.22 8.61
C TYR A 180 8.53 5.19 7.47
N VAL A 181 7.32 4.77 7.10
CA VAL A 181 7.13 3.81 6.00
C VAL A 181 7.62 4.39 4.68
N GLY A 182 7.34 5.67 4.40
CA GLY A 182 7.86 6.33 3.20
C GLY A 182 9.40 6.42 3.19
N LEU A 183 9.99 6.81 4.32
CA LEU A 183 11.43 7.02 4.48
C LEU A 183 12.26 5.73 4.64
N THR A 184 11.64 4.58 4.47
CA THR A 184 12.30 3.25 4.48
C THR A 184 12.14 2.52 3.15
N ARG A 185 11.52 3.13 2.13
CA ARG A 185 11.34 2.51 0.80
C ARG A 185 12.58 2.54 -0.08
N GLY A 186 13.42 3.56 0.06
CA GLY A 186 14.67 3.73 -0.69
C GLY A 186 15.81 2.93 -0.07
N ARG A 187 16.53 2.16 -0.89
CA ARG A 187 17.74 1.43 -0.48
C ARG A 187 18.98 2.32 -0.42
N GLN A 188 19.04 3.36 -1.23
CA GLN A 188 20.22 4.22 -1.37
C GLN A 188 20.04 5.56 -0.68
N ALA A 189 18.88 6.20 -0.85
CA ALA A 189 18.56 7.45 -0.19
C ALA A 189 17.07 7.58 0.09
N ASN A 190 16.74 8.29 1.17
CA ASN A 190 15.39 8.67 1.53
C ASN A 190 15.37 10.17 1.87
N THR A 191 14.44 10.91 1.28
CA THR A 191 14.33 12.36 1.44
C THR A 191 12.92 12.74 1.89
N LEU A 192 12.82 13.52 2.95
CA LEU A 192 11.61 14.14 3.45
C LEU A 192 11.57 15.60 3.00
N HIS A 193 10.55 15.97 2.24
CA HIS A 193 10.32 17.34 1.78
C HIS A 193 9.29 17.99 2.70
N MET A 194 9.65 19.12 3.30
CA MET A 194 8.78 19.88 4.22
C MET A 194 8.64 21.31 3.75
N VAL A 195 7.45 21.89 3.93
CA VAL A 195 7.23 23.33 3.74
C VAL A 195 7.36 24.02 5.09
N ALA A 196 8.33 24.92 5.20
CA ALA A 196 8.60 25.61 6.46
C ALA A 196 9.26 26.96 6.21
N THR A 197 9.00 27.95 7.06
CA THR A 197 9.60 29.28 6.92
C THR A 197 11.09 29.28 7.28
N ASP A 198 11.48 28.45 8.23
CA ASP A 198 12.85 28.27 8.69
C ASP A 198 13.05 26.88 9.35
N ALA A 199 14.28 26.59 9.75
CA ALA A 199 14.63 25.31 10.37
C ALA A 199 13.96 25.10 11.75
N GLN A 200 13.65 26.16 12.50
CA GLN A 200 12.98 26.03 13.79
C GLN A 200 11.49 25.69 13.60
N ASP A 201 10.83 26.34 12.64
CA ASP A 201 9.48 26.00 12.22
C ASP A 201 9.40 24.54 11.73
N ALA A 202 10.33 24.14 10.84
CA ALA A 202 10.43 22.78 10.36
C ALA A 202 10.64 21.76 11.50
N GLN A 203 11.51 22.07 12.47
CA GLN A 203 11.74 21.21 13.62
C GLN A 203 10.46 21.05 14.46
N LYS A 204 9.71 22.13 14.72
CA LYS A 204 8.43 22.08 15.44
C LYS A 204 7.41 21.21 14.72
N GLN A 205 7.25 21.42 13.41
CA GLN A 205 6.35 20.62 12.58
C GLN A 205 6.75 19.15 12.56
N PHE A 206 8.06 18.85 12.48
CA PHE A 206 8.58 17.49 12.51
C PHE A 206 8.32 16.82 13.86
N VAL A 207 8.61 17.52 14.97
CA VAL A 207 8.32 17.03 16.33
C VAL A 207 6.83 16.76 16.49
N GLN A 208 5.97 17.67 16.02
CA GLN A 208 4.52 17.49 16.06
C GLN A 208 4.09 16.27 15.21
N MET A 209 4.58 16.14 13.98
CA MET A 209 4.32 14.97 13.12
C MET A 209 4.75 13.66 13.80
N MET A 210 5.91 13.67 14.48
CA MET A 210 6.42 12.50 15.21
C MET A 210 5.64 12.19 16.49
N ALA A 211 4.98 13.20 17.08
CA ALA A 211 4.11 13.06 18.26
C ALA A 211 2.66 12.67 17.91
N THR A 212 2.21 12.92 16.67
CA THR A 212 0.82 12.67 16.24
C THR A 212 0.63 11.19 15.86
N ASP A 213 -0.36 10.54 16.47
CA ASP A 213 -0.77 9.16 16.14
C ASP A 213 -2.03 9.16 15.26
N ARG A 214 -2.27 8.04 14.57
CA ARG A 214 -3.32 7.84 13.54
C ARG A 214 -4.74 8.29 13.95
N ALA A 215 -5.04 8.34 15.25
CA ALA A 215 -6.35 8.65 15.82
C ALA A 215 -6.69 10.15 15.82
N ASP A 216 -5.70 11.04 15.89
CA ASP A 216 -5.96 12.48 16.10
C ASP A 216 -6.63 13.13 14.87
N ARG A 217 -6.57 12.48 13.69
CA ARG A 217 -7.25 12.92 12.46
C ARG A 217 -8.52 12.15 12.09
N GLY A 218 -8.94 11.16 12.89
CA GLY A 218 -10.29 10.59 12.73
C GLY A 218 -11.36 11.67 12.92
N LEU A 219 -11.14 12.53 13.92
CA LEU A 219 -11.98 13.69 14.25
C LEU A 219 -11.84 14.85 13.25
N GLU A 220 -10.63 15.10 12.73
CA GLU A 220 -10.39 16.17 11.74
C GLU A 220 -11.01 15.81 10.37
N LYS A 221 -10.96 14.53 9.97
CA LYS A 221 -11.68 14.04 8.77
C LYS A 221 -13.20 14.00 8.97
N ALA A 222 -13.68 13.72 10.18
CA ALA A 222 -15.11 13.84 10.51
C ALA A 222 -15.56 15.31 10.48
N GLY A 223 -14.73 16.26 10.93
CA GLY A 223 -14.99 17.69 10.87
C GLY A 223 -15.07 18.23 9.44
N ILE A 224 -14.13 17.84 8.56
CA ILE A 224 -14.13 18.25 7.14
C ILE A 224 -15.27 17.58 6.36
N ALA A 225 -15.67 16.35 6.74
CA ALA A 225 -16.85 15.70 6.18
C ALA A 225 -18.15 16.41 6.60
N VAL A 226 -18.25 16.85 7.86
CA VAL A 226 -19.38 17.65 8.39
C VAL A 226 -19.40 19.06 7.78
N GLU A 227 -18.26 19.71 7.55
CA GLU A 227 -18.20 21.01 6.86
C GLU A 227 -18.61 20.91 5.38
N ARG A 228 -18.26 19.81 4.69
CA ARG A 228 -18.75 19.52 3.33
C ARG A 228 -20.26 19.20 3.30
N GLU A 229 -20.81 18.65 4.38
CA GLU A 229 -22.25 18.40 4.53
C GLU A 229 -23.03 19.68 4.85
N ILE A 230 -22.46 20.58 5.67
CA ILE A 230 -23.05 21.89 6.00
C ILE A 230 -22.97 22.86 4.82
N ALA A 231 -21.89 22.84 4.02
CA ALA A 231 -21.77 23.65 2.80
C ALA A 231 -22.69 23.17 1.66
N GLY A 232 -23.28 21.98 1.78
CA GLY A 232 -24.25 21.41 0.83
C GLY A 232 -25.72 21.67 1.18
N LEU A 233 -26.03 22.30 2.32
CA LEU A 233 -27.38 22.69 2.69
C LEU A 233 -27.73 24.05 2.09
N ASP A 234 -28.46 24.02 0.97
CA ASP A 234 -29.11 25.18 0.38
C ASP A 234 -30.24 25.66 1.31
N LEU A 235 -29.91 26.63 2.16
CA LEU A 235 -30.85 27.29 3.07
C LEU A 235 -30.97 28.80 2.76
N TYR A 236 -31.01 29.23 1.50
CA TYR A 236 -31.60 30.55 1.16
C TYR A 236 -32.17 30.60 -0.26
N SER A 237 -33.39 30.09 -0.43
CA SER A 237 -34.30 30.57 -1.47
C SER A 237 -35.63 30.97 -0.86
N SER A 238 -35.81 32.27 -0.58
CA SER A 238 -37.06 33.04 -0.77
C SER A 238 -37.05 34.36 0.00
N GLY A 239 -37.43 35.45 -0.69
CA GLY A 239 -38.20 36.54 -0.09
C GLY A 239 -37.45 37.78 0.37
N GLN A 240 -37.21 38.72 -0.56
CA GLN A 240 -37.15 40.13 -0.22
C GLN A 240 -38.51 40.59 0.31
N GLN A 241 -38.58 41.09 1.55
CA GLN A 241 -39.50 42.15 1.95
C GLN A 241 -38.83 43.10 2.95
N HIS A 242 -39.18 44.37 2.84
CA HIS A 242 -38.58 45.55 3.46
C HIS A 242 -39.38 45.99 4.71
N LEU A 243 -38.72 46.81 5.57
CA LEU A 243 -39.19 47.61 6.73
C LEU A 243 -39.15 46.97 8.14
N PRO A 244 -39.03 47.78 9.24
CA PRO A 244 -38.24 49.00 9.43
C PRO A 244 -37.32 48.94 10.66
N ASP A 245 -36.34 49.84 10.69
CA ASP A 245 -35.34 50.04 11.74
C ASP A 245 -35.94 50.62 13.02
N GLN A 246 -35.92 49.84 14.11
CA GLN A 246 -36.00 50.28 15.52
C GLN A 246 -35.82 49.06 16.45
N ALA A 247 -34.57 48.67 16.73
CA ALA A 247 -34.27 47.72 17.81
C ALA A 247 -33.75 48.49 19.04
N ALA A 248 -34.54 48.51 20.11
CA ALA A 248 -34.12 48.96 21.41
C ALA A 248 -32.94 48.10 21.89
N VAL A 249 -31.79 48.73 22.15
CA VAL A 249 -30.63 48.07 22.75
C VAL A 249 -30.99 47.70 24.20
N ALA A 250 -30.95 46.42 24.54
CA ALA A 250 -31.21 45.95 25.89
C ALA A 250 -30.14 46.51 26.86
N PRO A 251 -30.49 46.85 28.11
CA PRO A 251 -29.52 47.37 29.09
C PRO A 251 -28.35 46.39 29.28
N GLU A 252 -27.13 46.92 29.39
CA GLU A 252 -25.88 46.12 29.47
C GLU A 252 -25.90 45.06 30.60
N GLU A 253 -26.62 45.33 31.70
CA GLU A 253 -26.79 44.38 32.80
C GLU A 253 -27.55 43.11 32.37
N THR A 254 -28.61 43.25 31.58
CA THR A 254 -29.38 42.11 31.06
C THR A 254 -28.55 41.26 30.10
N ILE A 255 -27.70 41.90 29.28
CA ILE A 255 -26.78 41.19 28.37
C ILE A 255 -25.71 40.44 29.18
N ARG A 256 -25.24 41.01 30.29
CA ARG A 256 -24.22 40.41 31.17
C ARG A 256 -24.77 39.21 31.94
N GLU A 257 -26.01 39.30 32.43
CA GLU A 257 -26.69 38.20 33.12
C GLU A 257 -26.98 37.04 32.18
N GLN A 258 -27.49 37.32 30.97
CA GLN A 258 -27.74 36.29 29.95
C GLN A 258 -26.46 35.57 29.50
N ARG A 259 -25.33 36.30 29.40
CA ARG A 259 -24.02 35.68 29.11
C ARG A 259 -23.56 34.74 30.23
N ARG A 260 -23.73 35.16 31.50
CA ARG A 260 -23.36 34.34 32.65
C ARG A 260 -24.22 33.08 32.72
N GLU A 261 -25.53 33.17 32.52
CA GLU A 261 -26.40 31.99 32.48
C GLU A 261 -26.04 31.04 31.32
N ALA A 262 -25.70 31.58 30.14
CA ALA A 262 -25.25 30.77 29.01
C ALA A 262 -23.89 30.08 29.27
N GLU A 263 -22.95 30.74 29.96
CA GLU A 263 -21.66 30.17 30.35
C GLU A 263 -21.83 29.04 31.36
N TRP A 264 -22.66 29.22 32.39
CA TRP A 264 -22.97 28.18 33.37
C TRP A 264 -23.75 27.01 32.77
N ALA A 265 -24.68 27.26 31.83
CA ALA A 265 -25.39 26.20 31.12
C ALA A 265 -24.44 25.35 30.26
N ARG A 266 -23.44 25.97 29.60
CA ARG A 266 -22.39 25.25 28.86
C ARG A 266 -21.53 24.39 29.78
N TYR A 267 -21.12 24.94 30.93
CA TYR A 267 -20.36 24.20 31.95
C TYR A 267 -21.10 22.94 32.43
N TYR A 268 -22.38 23.05 32.80
CA TYR A 268 -23.14 21.90 33.29
C TYR A 268 -23.38 20.84 32.22
N ALA A 269 -23.63 21.25 30.96
CA ALA A 269 -23.77 20.32 29.84
C ALA A 269 -22.47 19.57 29.53
N GLU A 270 -21.31 20.20 29.75
CA GLU A 270 -19.99 19.58 29.58
C GLU A 270 -19.63 18.67 30.76
N LYS A 271 -19.98 19.09 31.98
CA LYS A 271 -19.78 18.32 33.22
C LYS A 271 -20.62 17.04 33.27
N GLU A 272 -21.88 17.10 32.83
CA GLU A 272 -22.76 15.92 32.74
C GLU A 272 -22.20 14.87 31.77
N LYS A 273 -21.66 15.30 30.63
CA LYS A 273 -20.99 14.41 29.66
C LYS A 273 -19.73 13.76 30.24
N TYR A 274 -18.94 14.52 31.01
CA TYR A 274 -17.76 14.01 31.71
C TYR A 274 -18.12 12.95 32.77
N ASP A 275 -19.17 13.18 33.55
CA ASP A 275 -19.58 12.24 34.62
C ASP A 275 -20.14 10.93 34.04
N GLN A 276 -20.97 11.00 33.00
CA GLN A 276 -21.44 9.80 32.26
C GLN A 276 -20.28 9.04 31.59
N HIS A 277 -19.25 9.75 31.16
CA HIS A 277 -18.03 9.18 30.58
C HIS A 277 -17.20 8.43 31.63
N LYS A 278 -17.01 9.00 32.82
CA LYS A 278 -16.28 8.38 33.95
C LYS A 278 -16.92 7.07 34.39
N GLU A 279 -18.24 7.01 34.54
CA GLU A 279 -18.95 5.79 34.95
C GLU A 279 -18.79 4.63 33.94
N ARG A 280 -18.74 4.93 32.63
CA ARG A 280 -18.54 3.91 31.59
C ARG A 280 -17.11 3.35 31.55
N CYS A 281 -16.10 4.18 31.83
CA CYS A 281 -14.71 3.74 31.92
C CYS A 281 -14.46 2.85 33.14
N GLU A 282 -15.11 3.15 34.28
CA GLU A 282 -15.02 2.30 35.47
C GLU A 282 -15.66 0.92 35.23
N ALA A 283 -16.69 0.84 34.38
CA ALA A 283 -17.34 -0.41 34.00
C ALA A 283 -16.53 -1.30 33.03
N SER A 284 -15.62 -0.74 32.21
CA SER A 284 -14.83 -1.50 31.23
C SER A 284 -13.51 -2.06 31.77
N GLY A 285 -13.14 -1.76 33.02
CA GLY A 285 -11.99 -2.34 33.72
C GLY A 285 -10.61 -1.80 33.31
N LEU A 286 -10.53 -0.88 32.33
CA LEU A 286 -9.31 -0.25 31.86
C LEU A 286 -8.84 0.83 32.84
N ARG A 287 -7.79 0.54 33.63
CA ARG A 287 -7.18 1.51 34.55
C ARG A 287 -5.89 2.08 33.94
N SER A 288 -5.95 3.36 33.55
CA SER A 288 -4.87 4.26 33.10
C SER A 288 -4.43 4.19 31.63
N ALA A 289 -4.20 5.37 31.03
CA ALA A 289 -3.84 5.56 29.62
C ALA A 289 -2.46 5.02 29.22
N GLY A 290 -1.51 4.90 30.16
CA GLY A 290 -0.16 4.41 29.90
C GLY A 290 -0.10 2.91 29.55
N ARG A 291 -0.83 2.06 30.27
CA ARG A 291 -0.86 0.61 30.01
C ARG A 291 -1.55 0.26 28.68
N TRP A 292 -2.46 1.11 28.23
CA TRP A 292 -3.21 0.91 26.99
C TRP A 292 -2.33 1.04 25.73
N LEU A 293 -1.37 1.98 25.72
CA LEU A 293 -0.42 2.13 24.61
C LEU A 293 0.46 0.89 24.47
N ASP A 294 0.97 0.39 25.60
CA ASP A 294 1.76 -0.85 25.65
C ASP A 294 0.93 -2.05 25.15
N ASP A 295 -0.34 -2.14 25.54
CA ASP A 295 -1.25 -3.20 25.10
C ASP A 295 -1.56 -3.13 23.60
N LEU A 296 -1.74 -1.92 23.03
CA LEU A 296 -1.98 -1.73 21.60
C LEU A 296 -0.73 -2.02 20.77
N GLU A 297 0.45 -1.58 21.22
CA GLU A 297 1.72 -1.92 20.57
C GLU A 297 1.98 -3.42 20.61
N ALA A 298 1.67 -4.08 21.73
CA ALA A 298 1.72 -5.53 21.84
C ALA A 298 0.71 -6.22 20.89
N ALA A 299 -0.50 -5.67 20.73
CA ALA A 299 -1.50 -6.19 19.79
C ALA A 299 -1.02 -6.07 18.33
N ARG A 300 -0.47 -4.91 17.94
CA ARG A 300 0.11 -4.69 16.61
C ARG A 300 1.30 -5.61 16.35
N ALA A 301 2.18 -5.79 17.33
CA ALA A 301 3.32 -6.69 17.23
C ALA A 301 2.86 -8.14 16.96
N ARG A 302 1.78 -8.59 17.60
CA ARG A 302 1.19 -9.93 17.35
C ARG A 302 0.66 -10.08 15.92
N ILE A 303 0.00 -9.05 15.37
CA ILE A 303 -0.48 -9.06 13.99
C ILE A 303 0.70 -9.17 13.00
N TYR A 304 1.77 -8.41 13.24
CA TYR A 304 2.97 -8.47 12.40
C TYR A 304 3.64 -9.84 12.45
N ALA A 305 3.81 -10.40 13.64
CA ALA A 305 4.37 -11.75 13.81
C ALA A 305 3.51 -12.81 13.11
N ALA A 306 2.19 -12.77 13.28
CA ALA A 306 1.27 -13.71 12.63
C ALA A 306 1.31 -13.62 11.09
N ARG A 307 1.50 -12.42 10.53
CA ARG A 307 1.68 -12.23 9.08
C ARG A 307 3.02 -12.79 8.58
N GLU A 308 4.08 -12.66 9.36
CA GLU A 308 5.39 -13.23 9.04
C GLU A 308 5.36 -14.77 9.10
N GLU A 309 4.73 -15.33 10.12
CA GLU A 309 4.47 -16.77 10.24
C GLU A 309 3.67 -17.29 9.04
N LEU A 310 2.60 -16.60 8.63
CA LEU A 310 1.82 -16.97 7.44
C LEU A 310 2.69 -17.00 6.17
N GLN A 311 3.56 -16.01 5.97
CA GLN A 311 4.48 -15.99 4.82
C GLN A 311 5.45 -17.17 4.86
N GLN A 312 5.97 -17.49 6.04
CA GLN A 312 6.88 -18.61 6.22
C GLN A 312 6.18 -19.95 5.98
N THR A 313 4.94 -20.12 6.45
CA THR A 313 4.11 -21.31 6.18
C THR A 313 3.86 -21.49 4.69
N ILE A 314 3.44 -20.43 3.98
CA ILE A 314 3.25 -20.48 2.52
C ILE A 314 4.54 -20.92 1.81
N LYS A 315 5.67 -20.34 2.20
CA LYS A 315 6.97 -20.69 1.62
C LYS A 315 7.32 -22.16 1.88
N THR A 316 7.16 -22.64 3.10
CA THR A 316 7.43 -24.03 3.46
C THR A 316 6.51 -25.00 2.71
N LEU A 317 5.22 -24.68 2.54
CA LEU A 317 4.30 -25.49 1.75
C LEU A 317 4.71 -25.55 0.27
N GLN A 318 5.16 -24.44 -0.30
CA GLN A 318 5.68 -24.42 -1.68
C GLN A 318 6.96 -25.25 -1.82
N GLU A 319 7.88 -25.13 -0.87
CA GLU A 319 9.12 -25.91 -0.86
C GLU A 319 8.86 -27.41 -0.70
N THR A 320 7.98 -27.80 0.21
CA THR A 320 7.56 -29.20 0.41
C THR A 320 6.91 -29.76 -0.84
N SER A 321 5.91 -29.06 -1.40
CA SER A 321 5.21 -29.54 -2.59
C SER A 321 6.12 -29.63 -3.82
N ARG A 322 7.06 -28.68 -3.97
CA ARG A 322 8.09 -28.75 -5.01
C ARG A 322 8.99 -29.97 -4.81
N ALA A 323 9.40 -30.26 -3.58
CA ALA A 323 10.23 -31.42 -3.27
C ALA A 323 9.50 -32.74 -3.55
N GLU A 324 8.21 -32.83 -3.21
CA GLU A 324 7.35 -33.98 -3.52
C GLU A 324 7.22 -34.21 -5.02
N ALA A 325 6.95 -33.15 -5.81
CA ALA A 325 6.86 -33.25 -7.26
C ALA A 325 8.21 -33.66 -7.91
N LEU A 326 9.34 -33.20 -7.38
CA LEU A 326 10.66 -33.67 -7.82
C LEU A 326 10.86 -35.15 -7.51
N ALA A 327 10.51 -35.59 -6.30
CA ALA A 327 10.65 -36.99 -5.88
C ALA A 327 9.74 -37.93 -6.70
N GLU A 328 8.51 -37.52 -6.99
CA GLU A 328 7.59 -38.24 -7.88
C GLU A 328 8.20 -38.42 -9.28
N TYR A 329 8.69 -37.34 -9.87
CA TYR A 329 9.31 -37.38 -11.18
C TYR A 329 10.57 -38.27 -11.20
N GLU A 330 11.43 -38.16 -10.18
CA GLU A 330 12.64 -38.97 -10.05
C GLU A 330 12.33 -40.46 -9.90
N ALA A 331 11.29 -40.81 -9.13
CA ALA A 331 10.82 -42.18 -8.99
C ALA A 331 10.29 -42.74 -10.32
N ALA A 332 9.49 -41.96 -11.06
CA ALA A 332 8.91 -42.38 -12.33
C ALA A 332 9.94 -42.53 -13.46
N ILE A 333 10.98 -41.68 -13.50
CA ILE A 333 12.00 -41.72 -14.58
C ILE A 333 13.03 -42.84 -14.37
N LEU A 334 13.20 -43.34 -13.13
CA LEU A 334 14.22 -44.34 -12.80
C LEU A 334 14.04 -45.65 -13.61
N PRO A 335 12.86 -46.28 -13.68
CA PRO A 335 12.64 -47.48 -14.51
C PRO A 335 12.97 -47.27 -15.99
N VAL A 336 12.71 -46.07 -16.52
CA VAL A 336 13.02 -45.72 -17.91
C VAL A 336 14.53 -45.70 -18.15
N ARG A 337 15.29 -45.12 -17.22
CA ARG A 337 16.76 -45.07 -17.27
C ARG A 337 17.37 -46.47 -17.16
N GLU A 338 16.88 -47.29 -16.25
CA GLU A 338 17.30 -48.68 -16.08
C GLU A 338 17.01 -49.53 -17.32
N ALA A 339 15.78 -49.44 -17.86
CA ALA A 339 15.40 -50.17 -19.07
C ALA A 339 16.22 -49.75 -20.29
N LYS A 340 16.56 -48.46 -20.41
CA LYS A 340 17.46 -47.96 -21.46
C LYS A 340 18.87 -48.55 -21.30
N ALA A 341 19.45 -48.49 -20.12
CA ALA A 341 20.78 -49.04 -19.86
C ALA A 341 20.83 -50.56 -20.14
N HIS A 342 19.79 -51.30 -19.74
CA HIS A 342 19.65 -52.72 -20.08
C HIS A 342 19.54 -52.97 -21.58
N ALA A 343 18.80 -52.13 -22.32
CA ALA A 343 18.67 -52.25 -23.77
C ALA A 343 19.99 -51.95 -24.50
N GLU A 344 20.80 -51.02 -23.99
CA GLU A 344 22.13 -50.71 -24.51
C GLU A 344 23.14 -51.85 -24.28
N GLN A 345 23.02 -52.57 -23.15
CA GLN A 345 23.88 -53.70 -22.79
C GLN A 345 23.39 -55.06 -23.33
N ALA A 346 22.18 -55.13 -23.90
CA ALA A 346 21.57 -56.38 -24.33
C ALA A 346 22.28 -57.01 -25.55
N GLY A 347 22.61 -58.30 -25.42
CA GLY A 347 23.15 -59.09 -26.53
C GLY A 347 22.12 -59.35 -27.64
N VAL A 348 22.61 -59.87 -28.78
CA VAL A 348 21.81 -60.05 -30.02
C VAL A 348 20.51 -60.85 -29.79
N PHE A 349 20.54 -61.83 -28.89
CA PHE A 349 19.39 -62.71 -28.60
C PHE A 349 18.36 -62.11 -27.62
N SER A 350 18.72 -61.11 -26.81
CA SER A 350 17.82 -60.46 -25.84
C SER A 350 17.38 -59.05 -26.24
N ARG A 351 18.00 -58.49 -27.29
CA ARG A 351 17.78 -57.10 -27.77
C ARG A 351 16.31 -56.75 -28.00
N LYS A 352 15.54 -57.64 -28.64
CA LYS A 352 14.10 -57.41 -28.93
C LYS A 352 13.27 -57.31 -27.65
N LYS A 353 13.57 -58.16 -26.66
CA LYS A 353 12.88 -58.15 -25.35
C LYS A 353 13.24 -56.90 -24.55
N ALA A 354 14.52 -56.50 -24.54
CA ALA A 354 14.97 -55.31 -23.85
C ALA A 354 14.41 -54.01 -24.47
N ALA A 355 14.32 -53.93 -25.80
CA ALA A 355 13.67 -52.82 -26.49
C ALA A 355 12.17 -52.72 -26.18
N ALA A 356 11.47 -53.86 -26.11
CA ALA A 356 10.05 -53.87 -25.72
C ALA A 356 9.86 -53.40 -24.27
N ALA A 357 10.73 -53.82 -23.34
CA ALA A 357 10.69 -53.36 -21.96
C ALA A 357 10.94 -51.84 -21.83
N PHE A 358 11.85 -51.28 -22.62
CA PHE A 358 12.09 -49.84 -22.65
C PHE A 358 10.87 -49.05 -23.18
N GLU A 359 10.21 -49.52 -24.24
CA GLU A 359 8.99 -48.88 -24.72
C GLU A 359 7.82 -48.99 -23.73
N THR A 360 7.71 -50.10 -22.99
CA THR A 360 6.74 -50.23 -21.89
C THR A 360 7.03 -49.19 -20.80
N ALA A 361 8.27 -49.10 -20.31
CA ALA A 361 8.65 -48.12 -19.28
C ALA A 361 8.38 -46.67 -19.72
N LYS A 362 8.63 -46.32 -20.98
CA LYS A 362 8.30 -44.99 -21.53
C LYS A 362 6.80 -44.71 -21.53
N LYS A 363 5.99 -45.73 -21.82
CA LYS A 363 4.53 -45.61 -21.81
C LYS A 363 4.00 -45.42 -20.39
N ASP A 364 4.54 -46.18 -19.44
CA ASP A 364 4.16 -46.10 -18.02
C ASP A 364 4.51 -44.72 -17.46
N PHE A 365 5.74 -44.24 -17.70
CA PHE A 365 6.15 -42.86 -17.35
C PHE A 365 5.20 -41.80 -17.90
N ARG A 366 4.85 -41.87 -19.19
CA ARG A 366 3.91 -40.91 -19.79
C ARG A 366 2.52 -40.99 -19.18
N THR A 367 2.11 -42.17 -18.72
CA THR A 367 0.79 -42.36 -18.09
C THR A 367 0.78 -41.77 -16.69
N GLU A 368 1.88 -41.91 -15.94
CA GLU A 368 2.03 -41.43 -14.57
C GLU A 368 2.28 -39.92 -14.51
N ILE A 369 3.28 -39.42 -15.26
CA ILE A 369 3.73 -38.02 -15.22
C ILE A 369 2.95 -37.13 -16.20
N GLY A 370 2.30 -37.70 -17.21
CA GLY A 370 1.60 -36.95 -18.26
C GLY A 370 2.52 -36.23 -19.26
N GLU A 371 3.84 -36.21 -19.02
CA GLU A 371 4.84 -35.62 -19.91
C GLU A 371 5.51 -36.67 -20.82
N ALA A 372 6.21 -36.19 -21.86
CA ALA A 372 7.06 -37.04 -22.67
C ALA A 372 8.38 -37.33 -21.95
N VAL A 373 8.90 -38.56 -22.11
CA VAL A 373 10.25 -38.91 -21.62
C VAL A 373 11.29 -37.95 -22.21
N PRO A 374 12.21 -37.40 -21.39
CA PRO A 374 13.25 -36.48 -21.84
C PRO A 374 14.14 -37.07 -22.93
N VAL A 375 14.55 -36.25 -23.90
CA VAL A 375 15.51 -36.63 -24.92
C VAL A 375 16.54 -35.51 -25.08
N PRO A 376 17.83 -35.75 -24.78
CA PRO A 376 18.43 -37.01 -24.35
C PRO A 376 18.10 -37.41 -22.90
N LEU A 377 18.33 -38.68 -22.55
CA LEU A 377 18.13 -39.24 -21.20
C LEU A 377 19.38 -39.06 -20.30
N ASP A 378 20.15 -38.00 -20.52
CA ASP A 378 21.29 -37.65 -19.67
C ASP A 378 20.85 -36.93 -18.39
N GLU A 379 21.70 -36.93 -17.37
CA GLU A 379 21.37 -36.38 -16.04
C GLU A 379 20.97 -34.91 -16.08
N LYS A 380 21.64 -34.10 -16.93
CA LYS A 380 21.36 -32.66 -17.03
C LYS A 380 19.99 -32.41 -17.62
N THR A 381 19.65 -33.11 -18.70
CA THR A 381 18.34 -32.98 -19.34
C THR A 381 17.22 -33.48 -18.44
N VAL A 382 17.41 -34.62 -17.75
CA VAL A 382 16.43 -35.16 -16.80
C VAL A 382 16.19 -34.17 -15.65
N ARG A 383 17.24 -33.60 -15.07
CA ARG A 383 17.12 -32.60 -13.99
C ARG A 383 16.35 -31.36 -14.44
N HIS A 384 16.65 -30.85 -15.64
CA HIS A 384 15.96 -29.67 -16.16
C HIS A 384 14.46 -29.90 -16.38
N VAL A 385 14.09 -31.07 -16.91
CA VAL A 385 12.67 -31.42 -17.10
C VAL A 385 11.99 -31.68 -15.76
N ALA A 386 12.68 -32.31 -14.80
CA ALA A 386 12.17 -32.51 -13.44
C ALA A 386 11.89 -31.17 -12.73
N GLU A 387 12.80 -30.20 -12.82
CA GLU A 387 12.62 -28.85 -12.28
C GLU A 387 11.39 -28.17 -12.90
N ARG A 388 11.22 -28.29 -14.22
CA ARG A 388 10.06 -27.73 -14.93
C ARG A 388 8.75 -28.44 -14.56
N TYR A 389 8.77 -29.76 -14.36
CA TYR A 389 7.62 -30.52 -13.88
C TYR A 389 7.24 -30.06 -12.46
N ALA A 390 8.22 -29.92 -11.58
CA ALA A 390 8.00 -29.47 -10.21
C ALA A 390 7.45 -28.03 -10.17
N GLU A 391 7.94 -27.13 -11.01
CA GLU A 391 7.40 -25.77 -11.14
C GLU A 391 5.93 -25.74 -11.60
N GLN A 392 5.55 -26.63 -12.53
CA GLN A 392 4.16 -26.73 -13.01
C GLN A 392 3.20 -27.32 -11.98
N ASN A 393 3.70 -28.22 -11.12
CA ASN A 393 2.89 -28.93 -10.13
C ASN A 393 3.01 -28.33 -8.71
N THR A 394 3.87 -27.32 -8.51
CA THR A 394 3.90 -26.56 -7.25
C THR A 394 2.65 -25.65 -7.17
N PRO A 395 1.91 -25.66 -6.05
CA PRO A 395 0.72 -24.85 -5.87
C PRO A 395 0.95 -23.36 -6.11
N ILE A 396 0.13 -22.77 -6.98
CA ILE A 396 0.05 -21.33 -7.21
C ILE A 396 -0.51 -20.66 -5.94
N PRO A 397 -0.09 -19.43 -5.57
CA PRO A 397 -0.60 -18.72 -4.38
C PRO A 397 -2.13 -18.70 -4.23
N ARG A 398 -2.90 -18.76 -5.32
CA ARG A 398 -4.37 -18.85 -5.27
C ARG A 398 -4.85 -20.17 -4.66
N PHE A 399 -4.24 -21.31 -4.98
CA PHE A 399 -4.60 -22.61 -4.42
C PHE A 399 -4.14 -22.74 -2.96
N LEU A 400 -3.04 -22.09 -2.59
CA LEU A 400 -2.57 -22.04 -1.20
C LEU A 400 -3.53 -21.29 -0.27
N LYS A 401 -4.33 -20.34 -0.79
CA LYS A 401 -5.36 -19.65 0.01
C LYS A 401 -6.46 -20.57 0.53
N GLU A 402 -6.67 -21.71 -0.12
CA GLU A 402 -7.65 -22.71 0.30
C GLU A 402 -7.00 -23.78 1.21
N HIS A 403 -5.69 -23.72 1.43
CA HIS A 403 -4.98 -24.66 2.28
C HIS A 403 -5.37 -24.46 3.76
N PRO A 404 -5.70 -25.52 4.52
CA PRO A 404 -6.21 -25.40 5.89
C PRO A 404 -5.35 -24.53 6.81
N GLU A 405 -4.02 -24.72 6.78
CA GLU A 405 -3.08 -23.95 7.60
C GLU A 405 -3.03 -22.46 7.23
N VAL A 406 -3.21 -22.13 5.95
CA VAL A 406 -3.24 -20.74 5.46
C VAL A 406 -4.56 -20.07 5.87
N VAL A 407 -5.68 -20.79 5.72
CA VAL A 407 -7.01 -20.31 6.14
C VAL A 407 -7.05 -20.05 7.64
N GLU A 408 -6.49 -20.96 8.45
CA GLU A 408 -6.42 -20.81 9.91
C GLU A 408 -5.56 -19.61 10.31
N ALA A 409 -4.38 -19.44 9.68
CA ALA A 409 -3.50 -18.30 9.94
C ALA A 409 -4.14 -16.97 9.50
N GLU A 410 -4.82 -16.91 8.36
CA GLU A 410 -5.57 -15.73 7.92
C GLU A 410 -6.73 -15.40 8.86
N ALA A 411 -7.47 -16.41 9.34
CA ALA A 411 -8.54 -16.23 10.32
C ALA A 411 -8.01 -15.68 11.66
N ASN A 412 -6.87 -16.19 12.13
CA ASN A 412 -6.20 -15.68 13.33
C ASN A 412 -5.79 -14.21 13.16
N ILE A 413 -5.23 -13.83 12.02
CA ILE A 413 -4.88 -12.42 11.72
C ILE A 413 -6.14 -11.55 11.77
N VAL A 414 -7.26 -11.99 11.18
CA VAL A 414 -8.53 -11.24 11.20
C VAL A 414 -9.05 -11.06 12.63
N GLU A 415 -8.96 -12.08 13.49
CA GLU A 415 -9.36 -11.95 14.89
C GLU A 415 -8.44 -11.01 15.68
N LEU A 416 -7.13 -11.05 15.43
CA LEU A 416 -6.19 -10.10 16.02
C LEU A 416 -6.44 -8.65 15.55
N GLU A 417 -6.77 -8.46 14.28
CA GLU A 417 -7.13 -7.14 13.72
C GLU A 417 -8.43 -6.61 14.32
N LYS A 418 -9.46 -7.46 14.51
CA LYS A 418 -10.69 -7.07 15.23
C LYS A 418 -10.40 -6.68 16.67
N ALA A 419 -9.52 -7.40 17.36
CA ALA A 419 -9.13 -7.07 18.73
C ALA A 419 -8.37 -5.73 18.81
N GLU A 420 -7.44 -5.47 17.88
CA GLU A 420 -6.74 -4.18 17.77
C GLU A 420 -7.69 -3.04 17.44
N GLN A 421 -8.67 -3.28 16.55
CA GLN A 421 -9.70 -2.31 16.22
C GLN A 421 -10.58 -1.99 17.44
N GLY A 422 -11.03 -2.98 18.20
CA GLY A 422 -11.80 -2.76 19.43
C GLY A 422 -11.01 -1.98 20.50
N GLN A 423 -9.70 -2.21 20.60
CA GLN A 423 -8.82 -1.42 21.48
C GLN A 423 -8.58 0.01 20.97
N THR A 424 -8.53 0.20 19.65
CA THR A 424 -8.36 1.51 19.00
C THR A 424 -9.62 2.36 19.11
N GLU A 425 -10.78 1.77 18.86
CA GLU A 425 -12.09 2.42 19.03
C GLU A 425 -12.27 2.89 20.48
N ALA A 426 -11.86 2.08 21.47
CA ALA A 426 -11.88 2.50 22.87
C ALA A 426 -11.08 3.80 23.14
N ARG A 427 -10.00 4.11 22.40
CA ARG A 427 -9.22 5.36 22.54
C ARG A 427 -9.92 6.59 21.98
N GLU A 428 -10.68 6.48 20.89
CA GLU A 428 -11.49 7.61 20.39
C GLU A 428 -12.43 8.14 21.50
N TYR A 429 -12.84 7.24 22.41
CA TYR A 429 -13.66 7.58 23.57
C TYR A 429 -12.91 8.20 24.77
N TYR A 430 -11.59 8.00 24.96
CA TYR A 430 -10.81 8.51 26.11
C TYR A 430 -10.28 9.95 25.95
N SER A 431 -10.60 10.64 24.86
CA SER A 431 -10.08 11.99 24.53
C SER A 431 -10.80 13.16 25.22
N LEU A 432 -11.85 12.91 26.00
CA LEU A 432 -12.44 13.92 26.88
C LEU A 432 -11.45 14.21 28.02
N GLY A 433 -10.69 15.30 27.86
CA GLY A 433 -9.68 15.78 28.80
C GLY A 433 -10.20 16.10 30.20
N GLU A 434 -9.34 16.75 31.00
CA GLU A 434 -9.56 17.10 32.41
C GLU A 434 -10.99 17.58 32.72
N GLU A 435 -11.49 17.24 33.91
CA GLU A 435 -12.81 17.67 34.39
C GLU A 435 -13.02 19.17 34.11
N PRO A 436 -14.13 19.56 33.45
CA PRO A 436 -14.35 20.95 33.10
C PRO A 436 -14.27 21.82 34.35
N LYS A 437 -13.54 22.94 34.24
CA LYS A 437 -13.36 23.90 35.33
C LYS A 437 -14.57 24.81 35.42
N LYS A 438 -15.02 25.09 36.64
CA LYS A 438 -16.12 26.05 36.87
C LYS A 438 -15.72 27.42 36.31
N PRO A 439 -16.63 28.10 35.58
CA PRO A 439 -16.39 29.44 35.04
C PRO A 439 -16.19 30.49 36.15
#